data_AF-A0A4Q5QVI4-F1
#
_entry.id   AF-A0A4Q5QVI4-F1
#
_cell.length_a   1.000
_cell.length_b   1.000
_cell.length_c   1.000
_cell.angle_alpha   90.00
_cell.angle_beta   90.00
_cell.angle_gamma   90.00
#
_symmetry.space_group_name_H-M   'P 1'
#
loop_
_entity.id
_entity.type
_entity.pdbx_description
1 polymer ?
#
loop_
_entity_poly.entity_id
_entity_poly.type
_entity_poly.pdbx_seq_one_letter_code
_entity_poly.pdbx_strand_id
1 'polypeptide(L)'
;MPYTLRLTDGSVLASIADQKIDKTTLPIALVGRGAINYGTDFAENFIHVLENFSAVQPPRNPLVGQIWFDRSTNRMRFFQGTWKPFDGDATSANLPNTVVKRDQSGNFEANVITANLKGLADASKKWVTPRLVNLTGDVTASAALDGTRDISLEVRVGKSTLADRLSTPMTLCLGGQLSGCVTFDGSGNVTLVAGFKS
;
A
#
# COMPACT_ATOMS: atom_id res chain seq x y z
N MET A 1 -21.92 24.95 -58.07
CA MET A 1 -20.47 24.72 -57.87
C MET A 1 -20.28 24.14 -56.48
N PRO A 2 -19.54 23.03 -56.34
CA PRO A 2 -19.28 22.44 -55.03
C PRO A 2 -18.59 23.43 -54.10
N TYR A 3 -18.81 23.30 -52.80
CA TYR A 3 -18.10 24.11 -51.80
C TYR A 3 -17.15 23.24 -50.98
N THR A 4 -16.03 23.84 -50.58
CA THR A 4 -14.97 23.14 -49.86
C THR A 4 -15.10 23.38 -48.36
N LEU A 5 -15.04 22.30 -47.60
CA LEU A 5 -14.96 22.31 -46.15
C LEU A 5 -13.49 22.20 -45.73
N ARG A 6 -13.11 22.99 -44.72
CA ARG A 6 -11.76 22.99 -44.16
C ARG A 6 -11.82 22.66 -42.68
N LEU A 7 -10.77 21.99 -42.20
CA LEU A 7 -10.52 21.82 -40.79
C LEU A 7 -10.06 23.14 -40.16
N THR A 8 -10.00 23.18 -38.84
CA THR A 8 -9.57 24.36 -38.07
C THR A 8 -8.13 24.78 -38.41
N ASP A 9 -7.28 23.84 -38.80
CA ASP A 9 -5.90 24.11 -39.24
C ASP A 9 -5.81 24.66 -40.68
N GLY A 10 -6.96 24.81 -41.37
CA GLY A 10 -7.06 25.30 -42.74
C GLY A 10 -6.89 24.24 -43.83
N SER A 11 -6.56 22.99 -43.48
CA SER A 11 -6.48 21.89 -44.44
C SER A 11 -7.85 21.55 -45.02
N VAL A 12 -7.90 21.09 -46.27
CA VAL A 12 -9.15 20.72 -46.92
C VAL A 12 -9.62 19.36 -46.39
N LEU A 13 -10.84 19.33 -45.86
CA LEU A 13 -11.49 18.11 -45.41
C LEU A 13 -12.20 17.40 -46.56
N ALA A 14 -13.08 18.11 -47.27
CA ALA A 14 -13.89 17.56 -48.35
C ALA A 14 -14.45 18.65 -49.26
N SER A 15 -14.91 18.25 -50.45
CA SER A 15 -15.65 19.09 -51.38
C SER A 15 -17.06 18.52 -51.57
N ILE A 16 -18.08 19.30 -51.23
CA ILE A 16 -19.48 18.84 -51.25
C ILE A 16 -20.13 19.33 -52.54
N ALA A 17 -20.58 18.37 -53.35
CA ALA A 17 -21.33 18.63 -54.57
C ALA A 17 -22.72 19.23 -54.27
N ASP A 18 -23.21 20.05 -55.20
CA ASP A 18 -24.57 20.57 -55.13
C ASP A 18 -25.58 19.41 -55.19
N GLN A 19 -26.75 19.62 -54.58
CA GLN A 19 -27.89 18.70 -54.56
C GLN A 19 -27.63 17.31 -53.94
N LYS A 20 -26.48 17.10 -53.27
CA LYS A 20 -26.11 15.82 -52.65
C LYS A 20 -26.03 15.94 -51.13
N ILE A 21 -26.39 14.87 -50.43
CA ILE A 21 -26.13 14.70 -48.99
C ILE A 21 -25.04 13.63 -48.85
N ASP A 22 -23.90 13.99 -48.27
CA ASP A 22 -22.80 13.07 -48.01
C ASP A 22 -22.85 12.57 -46.56
N LYS A 23 -23.04 11.27 -46.38
CA LYS A 23 -23.08 10.59 -45.07
C LYS A 23 -21.88 9.65 -44.87
N THR A 24 -20.86 9.78 -45.71
CA THR A 24 -19.72 8.86 -45.78
C THR A 24 -18.42 9.52 -45.36
N THR A 25 -18.24 10.82 -45.59
CA THR A 25 -17.00 11.52 -45.23
C THR A 25 -16.83 11.67 -43.71
N LEU A 26 -17.90 12.00 -42.98
CA LEU A 26 -17.89 12.26 -41.54
C LEU A 26 -18.99 11.47 -40.82
N PRO A 27 -18.94 11.40 -39.48
CA PRO A 27 -20.04 10.90 -38.65
C PRO A 27 -21.35 11.68 -38.78
N ILE A 28 -21.27 12.94 -39.21
CA ILE A 28 -22.41 13.81 -39.48
C ILE A 28 -22.68 13.87 -40.99
N ALA A 29 -23.93 14.10 -41.36
CA ALA A 29 -24.33 14.31 -42.74
C ALA A 29 -23.93 15.71 -43.23
N LEU A 30 -23.20 15.80 -44.34
CA LEU A 30 -22.79 17.04 -44.98
C LEU A 30 -23.76 17.38 -46.12
N VAL A 31 -24.45 18.51 -46.00
CA VAL A 31 -25.55 18.89 -46.89
C VAL A 31 -25.10 19.83 -48.00
N GLY A 32 -25.10 19.35 -49.24
CA GLY A 32 -24.81 20.13 -50.43
C GLY A 32 -25.83 21.24 -50.71
N ARG A 33 -25.40 22.29 -51.42
CA ARG A 33 -26.28 23.41 -51.78
C ARG A 33 -27.45 22.91 -52.63
N GLY A 34 -28.67 23.24 -52.24
CA GLY A 34 -29.88 22.82 -52.95
C GLY A 34 -30.20 21.33 -52.82
N ALA A 35 -29.60 20.62 -51.85
CA ALA A 35 -30.01 19.25 -51.52
C ALA A 35 -31.48 19.22 -51.09
N ILE A 36 -32.20 18.20 -51.52
CA ILE A 36 -33.61 17.95 -51.18
C ILE A 36 -33.64 16.94 -50.02
N ASN A 37 -34.66 17.02 -49.17
CA ASN A 37 -34.85 16.11 -48.02
C ASN A 37 -33.72 16.13 -46.96
N TYR A 38 -32.93 17.21 -46.90
CA TYR A 38 -31.83 17.35 -45.95
C TYR A 38 -32.28 17.62 -44.50
N GLY A 39 -33.55 17.98 -44.28
CA GLY A 39 -34.04 18.48 -42.99
C GLY A 39 -33.84 17.48 -41.84
N THR A 40 -34.12 16.20 -42.06
CA THR A 40 -33.91 15.14 -41.06
C THR A 40 -32.43 14.99 -40.74
N ASP A 41 -31.59 14.80 -41.76
CA ASP A 41 -30.15 14.64 -41.60
C ASP A 41 -29.50 15.84 -40.90
N PHE A 42 -29.94 17.05 -41.23
CA PHE A 42 -29.45 18.26 -40.60
C PHE A 42 -29.84 18.36 -39.12
N ALA A 43 -31.09 18.02 -38.77
CA ALA A 43 -31.54 18.03 -37.38
C ALA A 43 -30.84 16.94 -36.54
N GLU A 44 -30.70 15.74 -37.09
CA GLU A 44 -30.04 14.61 -36.43
C GLU A 44 -28.56 14.90 -36.14
N ASN A 45 -27.85 15.64 -36.99
CA ASN A 45 -26.48 16.08 -36.71
C ASN A 45 -26.36 16.80 -35.36
N PHE A 46 -27.29 17.71 -35.02
CA PHE A 46 -27.24 18.42 -33.74
C PHE A 46 -27.53 17.50 -32.56
N ILE A 47 -28.45 16.55 -32.73
CA ILE A 47 -28.76 15.53 -31.72
C ILE A 47 -27.49 14.69 -31.46
N HIS A 48 -26.86 14.20 -32.52
CA HIS A 48 -25.62 13.41 -32.43
C HIS A 48 -24.49 14.18 -31.75
N VAL A 49 -24.32 15.47 -32.05
CA VAL A 49 -23.32 16.29 -31.35
C VAL A 49 -23.67 16.47 -29.88
N LEU A 50 -24.94 16.75 -29.54
CA LEU A 50 -25.39 16.94 -28.16
C LEU A 50 -25.24 15.68 -27.30
N GLU A 51 -25.52 14.50 -27.86
CA GLU A 51 -25.33 13.22 -27.17
C GLU A 51 -23.89 12.71 -27.24
N ASN A 52 -22.96 13.47 -27.84
CA ASN A 52 -21.58 13.06 -28.09
C ASN A 52 -21.51 11.71 -28.84
N PHE A 53 -22.30 11.56 -29.89
CA PHE A 53 -22.40 10.38 -30.74
C PHE A 53 -22.65 9.07 -29.98
N SER A 54 -23.44 9.12 -28.90
CA SER A 54 -23.72 8.01 -27.99
C SER A 54 -24.18 6.73 -28.69
N ALA A 55 -23.31 5.72 -28.73
CA ALA A 55 -23.56 4.47 -29.43
C ALA A 55 -22.71 3.33 -28.87
N VAL A 56 -23.08 2.08 -29.18
CA VAL A 56 -22.26 0.89 -28.86
C VAL A 56 -21.08 0.75 -29.82
N GLN A 57 -21.29 1.12 -31.09
CA GLN A 57 -20.23 1.14 -32.10
C GLN A 57 -19.65 2.55 -32.22
N PRO A 58 -18.33 2.70 -32.39
CA PRO A 58 -17.72 4.00 -32.55
C PRO A 58 -18.21 4.71 -33.83
N PRO A 59 -18.26 6.05 -33.83
CA PRO A 59 -18.52 6.86 -35.02
C PRO A 59 -17.58 6.49 -36.19
N ARG A 60 -18.12 6.49 -37.41
CA ARG A 60 -17.35 6.21 -38.63
C ARG A 60 -16.57 7.44 -39.09
N ASN A 61 -15.35 7.25 -39.55
CA ASN A 61 -14.46 8.31 -40.06
C ASN A 61 -14.33 9.52 -39.10
N PRO A 62 -13.99 9.30 -37.81
CA PRO A 62 -13.91 10.38 -36.84
C PRO A 62 -12.73 11.31 -37.11
N LEU A 63 -12.90 12.57 -36.72
CA LEU A 63 -11.81 13.54 -36.74
C LEU A 63 -11.01 13.50 -35.43
N VAL A 64 -9.72 13.82 -35.50
CA VAL A 64 -8.88 13.95 -34.30
C VAL A 64 -9.48 15.00 -33.37
N GLY A 65 -9.64 14.66 -32.09
CA GLY A 65 -10.29 15.48 -31.07
C GLY A 65 -11.80 15.21 -30.94
N GLN A 66 -12.42 14.42 -31.82
CA GLN A 66 -13.83 14.08 -31.70
C GLN A 66 -14.11 13.29 -30.42
N ILE A 67 -15.27 13.54 -29.83
CA ILE A 67 -15.75 12.89 -28.62
C ILE A 67 -16.82 11.83 -28.97
N TRP A 68 -16.85 10.73 -28.22
CA TRP A 68 -17.82 9.65 -28.33
C TRP A 68 -18.21 9.12 -26.95
N PHE A 69 -19.51 8.96 -26.68
CA PHE A 69 -19.99 8.21 -25.51
C PHE A 69 -20.21 6.73 -25.86
N ASP A 70 -19.31 5.87 -25.39
CA ASP A 70 -19.35 4.42 -25.61
C ASP A 70 -20.36 3.77 -24.66
N ARG A 71 -21.51 3.37 -25.20
CA ARG A 71 -22.60 2.74 -24.43
C ARG A 71 -22.30 1.30 -24.03
N SER A 72 -21.27 0.65 -24.58
CA SER A 72 -20.87 -0.69 -24.15
C SER A 72 -20.19 -0.66 -22.78
N THR A 73 -19.45 0.42 -22.51
CA THR A 73 -18.68 0.62 -21.27
C THR A 73 -19.23 1.75 -20.40
N ASN A 74 -20.23 2.50 -20.88
CA ASN A 74 -20.78 3.72 -20.29
C ASN A 74 -19.70 4.77 -19.99
N ARG A 75 -18.80 4.99 -20.95
CA ARG A 75 -17.66 5.91 -20.79
C ARG A 75 -17.48 6.83 -21.97
N MET A 76 -17.04 8.05 -21.67
CA MET A 76 -16.62 9.02 -22.68
C MET A 76 -15.26 8.64 -23.25
N ARG A 77 -15.10 8.80 -24.56
CA ARG A 77 -13.85 8.59 -25.30
C ARG A 77 -13.57 9.77 -26.23
N PHE A 78 -12.31 9.99 -26.57
CA PHE A 78 -11.89 10.93 -27.61
C PHE A 78 -11.03 10.23 -28.66
N PHE A 79 -11.01 10.78 -29.87
CA PHE A 79 -10.25 10.21 -30.98
C PHE A 79 -8.89 10.89 -31.15
N GLN A 80 -7.82 10.10 -31.14
CA GLN A 80 -6.45 10.55 -31.47
C GLN A 80 -5.79 9.50 -32.39
N GLY A 81 -6.42 9.21 -33.53
CA GLY A 81 -6.06 8.10 -34.41
C GLY A 81 -6.60 6.73 -33.95
N THR A 82 -6.80 6.58 -32.64
CA THR A 82 -7.58 5.50 -32.02
C THR A 82 -8.48 6.10 -30.94
N TRP A 83 -9.58 5.41 -30.60
CA TRP A 83 -10.47 5.85 -29.52
C TRP A 83 -9.83 5.58 -28.15
N LYS A 84 -9.58 6.66 -27.41
CA LYS A 84 -8.99 6.66 -26.08
C LYS A 84 -10.01 7.06 -25.02
N PRO A 85 -10.00 6.47 -23.82
CA PRO A 85 -10.93 6.86 -22.77
C PRO A 85 -10.47 8.17 -22.08
N PHE A 86 -11.42 8.92 -21.51
CA PHE A 86 -11.11 10.16 -20.76
C PHE A 86 -10.56 9.91 -19.34
N ASP A 87 -10.81 8.73 -18.77
CA ASP A 87 -10.32 8.35 -17.44
C ASP A 87 -8.86 7.85 -17.43
N GLY A 88 -8.20 7.90 -18.59
CA GLY A 88 -6.80 7.53 -18.77
C GLY A 88 -6.59 6.04 -19.07
N ASP A 89 -5.39 5.70 -19.54
CA ASP A 89 -4.99 4.31 -19.80
C ASP A 89 -4.66 3.60 -18.46
N ALA A 90 -5.64 3.49 -17.56
CA ALA A 90 -5.41 3.00 -16.20
C ALA A 90 -5.11 1.50 -16.16
N THR A 91 -4.08 1.09 -15.42
CA THR A 91 -3.70 -0.32 -15.24
C THR A 91 -3.38 -0.66 -13.78
N SER A 92 -3.60 -1.93 -13.41
CA SER A 92 -3.22 -2.46 -12.09
C SER A 92 -1.77 -2.93 -12.07
N ALA A 93 -1.16 -3.04 -13.25
CA ALA A 93 0.26 -3.32 -13.43
C ALA A 93 1.10 -2.04 -13.23
N ASN A 94 2.34 -2.23 -12.82
CA ASN A 94 3.30 -1.13 -12.65
C ASN A 94 3.90 -0.68 -14.00
N LEU A 95 3.17 0.17 -14.74
CA LEU A 95 3.62 0.77 -15.99
C LEU A 95 3.83 2.30 -15.86
N PRO A 96 4.82 2.88 -16.59
CA PRO A 96 5.00 4.32 -16.61
C PRO A 96 3.88 5.02 -17.39
N ASN A 97 3.62 6.29 -17.06
CA ASN A 97 2.65 7.17 -17.72
C ASN A 97 1.19 6.65 -17.72
N THR A 98 0.84 5.77 -16.78
CA THR A 98 -0.52 5.28 -16.60
C THR A 98 -1.08 5.67 -15.24
N VAL A 99 -2.40 5.88 -15.18
CA VAL A 99 -3.11 6.04 -13.92
C VAL A 99 -3.22 4.67 -13.22
N VAL A 100 -3.10 4.64 -11.89
CA VAL A 100 -3.26 3.40 -11.12
C VAL A 100 -4.74 3.00 -11.07
N LYS A 101 -5.07 1.76 -11.43
CA LYS A 101 -6.37 1.12 -11.10
C LYS A 101 -6.16 -0.06 -10.16
N ARG A 102 -7.24 -0.43 -9.48
CA ARG A 102 -7.31 -1.71 -8.76
C ARG A 102 -7.61 -2.86 -9.73
N ASP A 103 -7.14 -4.06 -9.41
CA ASP A 103 -7.48 -5.31 -10.08
C ASP A 103 -8.81 -5.89 -9.57
N GLN A 104 -9.16 -7.11 -10.02
CA GLN A 104 -10.39 -7.81 -9.61
C GLN A 104 -10.43 -8.17 -8.12
N SER A 105 -9.27 -8.30 -7.48
CA SER A 105 -9.14 -8.56 -6.05
C SER A 105 -9.05 -7.27 -5.23
N GLY A 106 -9.07 -6.11 -5.88
CA GLY A 106 -8.96 -4.80 -5.23
C GLY A 106 -7.52 -4.34 -4.98
N ASN A 107 -6.51 -5.06 -5.49
CA ASN A 107 -5.09 -4.76 -5.31
C ASN A 107 -4.57 -3.87 -6.45
N PHE A 108 -3.42 -3.24 -6.23
CA PHE A 108 -2.65 -2.58 -7.29
C PHE A 108 -1.17 -2.89 -7.09
N GLU A 109 -0.40 -2.92 -8.16
CA GLU A 109 1.04 -3.11 -8.11
C GLU A 109 1.76 -1.77 -8.23
N ALA A 110 2.76 -1.56 -7.39
CA ALA A 110 3.64 -0.40 -7.44
C ALA A 110 5.06 -0.83 -7.08
N ASN A 111 6.06 -0.24 -7.72
CA ASN A 111 7.46 -0.48 -7.34
C ASN A 111 7.77 0.09 -5.94
N VAL A 112 7.48 1.38 -5.74
CA VAL A 112 7.65 2.06 -4.45
C VAL A 112 6.42 2.92 -4.18
N ILE A 113 5.84 2.78 -2.98
CA ILE A 113 4.76 3.64 -2.50
C ILE A 113 5.37 4.64 -1.50
N THR A 114 5.60 5.88 -1.95
CA THR A 114 6.03 6.97 -1.07
C THR A 114 4.81 7.57 -0.36
N ALA A 115 4.35 6.92 0.70
CA ALA A 115 3.23 7.36 1.52
C ALA A 115 3.41 6.95 2.99
N ASN A 116 2.75 7.67 3.90
CA ASN A 116 2.62 7.20 5.28
C ASN A 116 1.61 6.04 5.30
N LEU A 117 2.05 4.84 5.66
CA LEU A 117 1.16 3.70 5.84
C LEU A 117 0.42 3.85 7.18
N LYS A 118 -0.89 4.05 7.13
CA LYS A 118 -1.77 3.95 8.30
C LYS A 118 -2.16 2.48 8.52
N GLY A 119 -1.24 1.69 9.07
CA GLY A 119 -1.40 0.25 9.31
C GLY A 119 -0.07 -0.41 9.69
N LEU A 120 -0.12 -1.64 10.21
CA LEU A 120 1.07 -2.47 10.41
C LEU A 120 1.36 -3.21 9.10
N ALA A 121 2.55 -3.09 8.53
CA ALA A 121 2.94 -4.00 7.46
C ALA A 121 3.12 -5.39 8.08
N ASP A 122 2.58 -6.45 7.47
CA ASP A 122 2.69 -7.82 8.01
C ASP A 122 4.16 -8.27 8.23
N ALA A 123 5.10 -7.63 7.52
CA ALA A 123 6.55 -7.82 7.68
C ALA A 123 7.27 -6.74 8.54
N SER A 124 6.56 -5.77 9.14
CA SER A 124 7.19 -4.72 9.96
C SER A 124 7.66 -5.30 11.29
N LYS A 125 8.90 -5.76 11.31
CA LYS A 125 9.62 -6.33 12.46
C LYS A 125 9.94 -5.31 13.56
N LYS A 126 9.63 -4.02 13.39
CA LYS A 126 9.99 -2.97 14.36
C LYS A 126 8.77 -2.37 15.05
N TRP A 127 8.76 -2.37 16.38
CA TRP A 127 7.79 -1.63 17.19
C TRP A 127 8.09 -0.14 17.10
N VAL A 128 7.05 0.65 16.83
CA VAL A 128 7.14 2.12 16.79
C VAL A 128 7.59 2.68 18.16
N THR A 129 7.18 2.04 19.25
CA THR A 129 7.62 2.35 20.61
C THR A 129 8.29 1.12 21.23
N PRO A 130 9.61 1.17 21.51
CA PRO A 130 10.32 0.11 22.21
C PRO A 130 9.75 -0.15 23.61
N ARG A 131 9.82 -1.38 24.11
CA ARG A 131 9.45 -1.73 25.49
C ARG A 131 10.68 -2.11 26.29
N LEU A 132 10.81 -1.58 27.50
CA LEU A 132 11.88 -1.97 28.42
C LEU A 132 11.48 -3.22 29.20
N VAL A 133 12.27 -4.28 29.09
CA VAL A 133 12.17 -5.50 29.89
C VAL A 133 13.05 -5.31 31.10
N ASN A 134 12.50 -5.39 32.32
CA ASN A 134 13.23 -5.21 33.58
C ASN A 134 13.27 -6.53 34.37
N LEU A 135 14.43 -6.86 34.93
CA LEU A 135 14.65 -7.90 35.92
C LEU A 135 14.88 -7.26 37.30
N THR A 136 14.33 -7.86 38.35
CA THR A 136 14.40 -7.36 39.73
C THR A 136 14.66 -8.51 40.73
N GLY A 137 15.05 -8.18 41.96
CA GLY A 137 15.47 -9.15 42.99
C GLY A 137 16.99 -9.34 43.03
N ASP A 138 17.45 -10.56 43.24
CA ASP A 138 18.89 -10.92 43.31
C ASP A 138 19.64 -10.66 41.99
N VAL A 139 18.91 -10.42 40.89
CA VAL A 139 19.44 -9.92 39.62
C VAL A 139 18.67 -8.67 39.23
N THR A 140 19.40 -7.59 38.97
CA THR A 140 18.85 -6.38 38.36
C THR A 140 19.47 -6.15 36.98
N ALA A 141 18.63 -6.06 35.96
CA ALA A 141 19.05 -5.77 34.59
C ALA A 141 17.86 -5.24 33.78
N SER A 142 18.11 -4.52 32.70
CA SER A 142 17.04 -4.10 31.78
C SER A 142 17.49 -4.08 30.33
N ALA A 143 16.58 -4.32 29.39
CA ALA A 143 16.85 -4.26 27.96
C ALA A 143 15.62 -3.80 27.17
N ALA A 144 15.81 -2.93 26.17
CA ALA A 144 14.72 -2.43 25.34
C ALA A 144 14.48 -3.33 24.13
N LEU A 145 13.31 -3.95 24.05
CA LEU A 145 12.85 -4.76 22.93
C LEU A 145 11.95 -3.94 22.01
N ASP A 146 12.32 -3.89 20.74
CA ASP A 146 11.51 -3.29 19.67
C ASP A 146 11.32 -4.23 18.47
N GLY A 147 11.64 -5.51 18.61
CA GLY A 147 11.56 -6.51 17.54
C GLY A 147 12.62 -6.37 16.44
N THR A 148 13.49 -5.35 16.48
CA THR A 148 14.50 -5.14 15.42
C THR A 148 15.61 -6.17 15.42
N ARG A 149 15.83 -6.83 16.55
CA ARG A 149 16.88 -7.81 16.76
C ARG A 149 16.54 -8.70 17.93
N ASP A 150 17.17 -9.86 17.93
CA ASP A 150 17.26 -10.68 19.13
C ASP A 150 18.10 -9.94 20.18
N ILE A 151 17.70 -10.08 21.44
CA ILE A 151 18.36 -9.44 22.58
C ILE A 151 18.75 -10.54 23.55
N SER A 152 20.04 -10.61 23.87
CA SER A 152 20.56 -11.49 24.91
C SER A 152 20.84 -10.64 26.14
N LEU A 153 20.17 -10.97 27.24
CA LEU A 153 20.40 -10.34 28.53
C LEU A 153 21.28 -11.29 29.36
N GLU A 154 22.58 -11.00 29.46
CA GLU A 154 23.47 -11.79 30.30
C GLU A 154 23.16 -11.48 31.78
N VAL A 155 22.62 -12.48 32.46
CA VAL A 155 22.18 -12.38 33.84
C VAL A 155 23.14 -13.18 34.70
N ARG A 156 23.81 -12.50 35.62
CA ARG A 156 24.61 -13.14 36.67
C ARG A 156 23.94 -12.89 38.01
N VAL A 157 23.60 -13.96 38.70
CA VAL A 157 23.33 -13.89 40.13
C VAL A 157 24.70 -13.74 40.80
N GLY A 158 25.08 -12.51 41.15
CA GLY A 158 26.19 -12.31 42.08
C GLY A 158 25.88 -13.03 43.39
N LYS A 159 26.92 -13.33 44.20
CA LYS A 159 26.84 -13.98 45.53
C LYS A 159 25.50 -13.65 46.21
N SER A 160 24.54 -14.58 46.14
CA SER A 160 23.18 -14.28 46.60
C SER A 160 23.26 -14.02 48.09
N THR A 161 22.68 -12.93 48.55
CA THR A 161 22.61 -12.57 49.97
C THR A 161 22.01 -13.68 50.83
N LEU A 162 21.28 -14.62 50.22
CA LEU A 162 20.70 -15.81 50.84
C LEU A 162 21.51 -17.10 50.61
N ALA A 163 22.41 -17.16 49.63
CA ALA A 163 23.24 -18.35 49.38
C ALA A 163 24.48 -18.42 50.26
N ASP A 164 24.91 -17.27 50.82
CA ASP A 164 26.07 -17.19 51.69
C ASP A 164 25.82 -17.63 53.12
N ARG A 165 24.56 -17.69 53.54
CA ARG A 165 24.19 -18.02 54.91
C ARG A 165 23.09 -19.05 54.96
N LEU A 166 23.19 -19.98 55.88
CA LEU A 166 22.07 -20.86 56.18
C LEU A 166 20.94 -20.01 56.76
N SER A 167 19.77 -20.04 56.12
CA SER A 167 18.59 -19.30 56.59
C SER A 167 18.22 -19.63 58.04
N THR A 168 18.58 -20.84 58.50
CA THR A 168 18.56 -21.25 59.91
C THR A 168 19.94 -21.77 60.30
N PRO A 169 20.71 -21.09 61.17
CA PRO A 169 22.04 -21.54 61.59
C PRO A 169 22.03 -22.94 62.23
N MET A 170 23.09 -23.71 62.03
CA MET A 170 23.22 -25.06 62.61
C MET A 170 24.27 -25.07 63.73
N THR A 171 23.96 -25.76 64.83
CA THR A 171 24.91 -25.95 65.95
C THR A 171 25.54 -27.33 65.88
N LEU A 172 26.87 -27.37 65.86
CA LEU A 172 27.68 -28.59 65.88
C LEU A 172 28.29 -28.75 67.27
N CYS A 173 28.11 -29.91 67.89
CA CYS A 173 28.65 -30.24 69.20
C CYS A 173 29.51 -31.51 69.16
N LEU A 174 30.57 -31.55 69.97
CA LEU A 174 31.43 -32.72 70.13
C LEU A 174 30.82 -33.74 71.09
N GLY A 175 30.92 -35.01 70.69
CA GLY A 175 30.52 -36.17 71.50
C GLY A 175 31.71 -36.88 72.15
N GLY A 176 31.42 -37.86 73.02
CA GLY A 176 32.45 -38.68 73.68
C GLY A 176 33.23 -37.95 74.77
N GLN A 177 34.55 -38.19 74.85
CA GLN A 177 35.44 -37.66 75.90
C GLN A 177 35.84 -36.19 75.71
N LEU A 178 35.57 -35.60 74.54
CA LEU A 178 35.74 -34.17 74.28
C LEU A 178 34.38 -33.44 74.42
N SER A 179 34.40 -32.19 74.86
CA SER A 179 33.24 -31.28 74.90
C SER A 179 33.55 -29.97 74.20
N GLY A 180 32.53 -29.43 73.54
CA GLY A 180 32.58 -28.15 72.84
C GLY A 180 31.44 -28.08 71.83
N CYS A 181 30.85 -26.90 71.65
CA CYS A 181 29.86 -26.67 70.60
C CYS A 181 30.17 -25.37 69.86
N VAL A 182 29.82 -25.31 68.59
CA VAL A 182 29.95 -24.12 67.76
C VAL A 182 28.74 -24.01 66.83
N THR A 183 28.21 -22.81 66.67
CA THR A 183 27.17 -22.54 65.66
C THR A 183 27.83 -22.03 64.40
N PHE A 184 27.41 -22.58 63.26
CA PHE A 184 27.89 -22.21 61.94
C PHE A 184 26.69 -21.83 61.06
N ASP A 185 26.78 -20.66 60.45
CA ASP A 185 25.78 -20.16 59.52
C ASP A 185 26.35 -19.88 58.12
N GLY A 186 27.63 -20.18 57.85
CA GLY A 186 28.27 -19.90 56.56
C GLY A 186 28.82 -18.49 56.39
N SER A 187 28.56 -17.58 57.33
CA SER A 187 28.99 -16.16 57.21
C SER A 187 30.49 -15.93 57.33
N GLY A 188 31.23 -16.92 57.86
CA GLY A 188 32.68 -16.86 58.02
C GLY A 188 33.22 -18.09 58.74
N ASN A 189 34.54 -18.08 58.99
CA ASN A 189 35.21 -19.13 59.73
C ASN A 189 34.79 -19.06 61.20
N VAL A 190 34.46 -20.22 61.80
CA VAL A 190 34.17 -20.32 63.23
C VAL A 190 35.08 -21.38 63.84
N THR A 191 35.63 -21.08 65.01
CA THR A 191 36.53 -22.00 65.72
C THR A 191 35.75 -22.73 66.80
N LEU A 192 35.75 -24.06 66.73
CA LEU A 192 35.23 -24.91 67.79
C LEU A 192 36.32 -25.08 68.86
N VAL A 193 36.12 -24.46 70.01
CA VAL A 193 36.99 -24.68 71.17
C VAL A 193 36.53 -25.97 71.86
N ALA A 194 37.45 -26.91 72.01
CA ALA A 194 37.20 -28.19 72.65
C ALA A 194 38.07 -28.38 73.89
N GLY A 195 37.49 -28.94 74.94
CA GLY A 195 38.19 -29.41 76.12
C GLY A 195 37.90 -30.89 76.38
N PHE A 196 38.74 -31.55 77.17
CA PHE A 196 38.36 -32.85 77.73
C PHE A 196 37.22 -32.64 78.74
N LYS A 197 36.24 -33.53 78.72
CA LYS A 197 35.24 -33.57 79.78
C LYS A 197 35.96 -33.96 81.06
N SER A 198 35.92 -33.07 82.03
CA SER A 198 36.32 -33.35 83.42
C SER A 198 35.49 -34.49 83.99
#